data_AF-A0A662TI60-F1
#
_entry.id   AF-A0A662TI60-F1
#
_cell.length_a   1.000
_cell.length_b   1.000
_cell.length_c   1.000
_cell.angle_alpha   90.00
_cell.angle_beta   90.00
_cell.angle_gamma   90.00
#
_symmetry.space_group_name_H-M   'P 1'
#
loop_
_entity.id
_entity.type
_entity.pdbx_description
1 polymer ?
#
loop_
_entity_poly.entity_id
_entity_poly.type
_entity_poly.pdbx_seq_one_letter_code
_entity_poly.pdbx_strand_id
1 'polypeptide(L)' 'MSEIREITSARFRRVGAHSHIKGLGLKGLKALPVADGMVGQVKAREAAGIIVKMIKEGKMAGRAILLA' A
#
# COMPACT_ATOMS: atom_id res chain seq x y z
N MET A 1 15.10 -12.41 -34.14
CA MET A 1 14.05 -11.44 -34.54
C MET A 1 13.20 -11.17 -33.32
N SER A 2 13.16 -9.93 -32.83
CA SER A 2 12.29 -9.53 -31.73
C SER A 2 10.90 -9.22 -32.28
N GLU A 3 9.90 -10.01 -31.89
CA GLU A 3 8.50 -9.84 -32.29
C GLU A 3 7.85 -8.75 -31.40
N ILE A 4 7.24 -7.74 -32.02
CA ILE A 4 6.53 -6.67 -31.29
C ILE A 4 5.13 -7.17 -30.98
N ARG A 5 4.84 -7.43 -29.69
CA ARG A 5 3.49 -7.76 -29.21
C ARG A 5 2.81 -6.53 -28.63
N GLU A 6 1.58 -6.28 -29.08
CA GLU A 6 0.71 -5.27 -28.50
C GLU A 6 0.29 -5.70 -27.08
N ILE A 7 0.55 -4.85 -26.09
CA ILE A 7 0.15 -5.09 -24.71
C ILE A 7 -1.30 -4.63 -24.56
N THR A 8 -2.26 -5.50 -24.83
CA THR A 8 -3.69 -5.25 -24.59
C THR A 8 -4.03 -5.41 -23.09
N SER A 9 -3.34 -4.67 -22.21
CA SER A 9 -3.59 -4.74 -20.77
C SER A 9 -4.76 -3.85 -20.34
N ALA A 10 -5.93 -4.01 -20.95
CA ALA A 10 -7.17 -3.48 -20.39
C ALA A 10 -7.59 -4.38 -19.22
N ARG A 11 -6.85 -4.30 -18.10
CA ARG A 11 -7.11 -5.11 -16.91
C ARG A 11 -8.47 -4.71 -16.33
N PHE A 12 -9.49 -5.53 -16.55
CA PHE A 12 -10.84 -5.31 -16.02
C PHE A 12 -10.79 -5.10 -14.50
N ARG A 13 -11.19 -3.91 -14.04
CA ARG A 13 -11.21 -3.57 -12.61
C ARG A 13 -12.41 -4.27 -11.96
N ARG A 14 -12.16 -5.34 -11.22
CA ARG A 14 -13.17 -6.04 -10.42
C ARG A 14 -13.44 -5.28 -9.11
N VAL A 15 -14.72 -5.15 -8.75
CA VAL A 15 -15.12 -4.67 -7.42
C VAL A 15 -14.97 -5.82 -6.43
N GLY A 16 -14.30 -5.57 -5.30
CA GLY A 16 -14.07 -6.56 -4.25
C GLY A 16 -13.91 -5.88 -2.90
N ALA A 17 -13.85 -6.67 -1.82
CA ALA A 17 -13.87 -6.14 -0.45
C ALA A 17 -12.85 -5.02 -0.20
N HIS A 18 -11.65 -5.09 -0.80
CA HIS A 18 -10.59 -4.11 -0.62
C HIS A 18 -10.39 -3.17 -1.83
N SER A 19 -11.29 -3.17 -2.81
CA SER A 19 -11.13 -2.33 -4.02
C SER A 19 -11.18 -0.83 -3.73
N HIS A 20 -11.74 -0.43 -2.58
CA HIS A 20 -11.82 0.96 -2.12
C HIS A 20 -10.52 1.47 -1.47
N ILE A 21 -9.66 0.58 -0.97
CA ILE A 21 -8.39 0.96 -0.32
C ILE A 21 -7.37 1.34 -1.40
N LYS A 22 -6.90 2.59 -1.38
CA LYS A 22 -5.93 3.14 -2.35
C LYS A 22 -4.55 3.40 -1.74
N GLY A 23 -4.43 3.36 -0.42
CA GLY A 23 -3.21 3.71 0.30
C GLY A 23 -3.41 3.71 1.80
N LEU A 24 -2.39 4.14 2.54
CA LEU A 24 -2.42 4.22 3.99
C LEU A 24 -3.03 5.53 4.51
N GLY A 25 -3.26 6.54 3.66
CA GLY A 25 -3.86 7.82 4.07
C GLY A 25 -3.04 8.60 5.08
N LEU A 26 -1.72 8.71 4.84
CA LEU A 26 -0.78 9.36 5.76
C LEU A 26 -0.37 10.74 5.24
N LYS A 27 -0.29 11.71 6.15
CA LYS A 27 0.44 12.97 5.94
C LYS A 27 1.78 12.85 6.68
N GLY A 28 2.84 12.53 5.95
CA GLY A 28 4.12 12.13 6.54
C GLY A 28 3.99 10.75 7.20
N LEU A 29 4.17 10.68 8.53
CA LEU A 29 3.97 9.46 9.34
C LEU A 29 2.70 9.54 10.21
N LYS A 30 1.81 10.50 9.94
CA LYS A 30 0.57 10.69 10.70
C LYS A 30 -0.65 10.31 9.89
N ALA A 31 -1.49 9.45 10.45
CA ALA A 31 -2.69 8.99 9.77
C ALA A 31 -3.78 10.06 9.83
N LEU A 32 -4.39 10.34 8.68
CA LEU A 32 -5.59 11.19 8.63
C LEU A 32 -6.82 10.39 9.09
N PRO A 33 -7.81 11.03 9.75
CA PRO A 33 -9.00 10.34 10.27
C PRO A 33 -9.72 9.47 9.22
N VAL A 34 -9.85 10.01 8.01
CA VAL A 34 -10.39 9.34 6.82
C VAL A 34 -9.55 9.75 5.62
N ALA A 35 -8.90 8.79 4.95
CA ALA A 35 -8.12 9.04 3.75
C ALA A 35 -7.78 7.74 3.01
N ASP A 36 -7.60 7.79 1.69
CA ASP A 36 -7.20 6.67 0.83
C ASP A 36 -8.04 5.37 0.99
N GLY A 37 -9.32 5.53 1.32
CA GLY A 37 -10.23 4.41 1.57
C GLY A 37 -10.08 3.76 2.95
N MET A 38 -9.22 4.30 3.81
CA MET A 38 -9.06 3.87 5.21
C MET A 38 -9.78 4.83 6.17
N VAL A 39 -10.40 4.25 7.20
CA VAL A 39 -11.06 4.97 8.30
C VAL A 39 -10.52 4.44 9.64
N GLY A 40 -10.10 5.32 10.54
CA GLY A 40 -9.58 4.92 11.84
C GLY A 40 -8.26 4.14 11.76
N GLN A 41 -8.08 3.16 12.66
CA GLN A 41 -6.86 2.32 12.78
C GLN A 41 -5.55 3.13 12.78
N VAL A 42 -5.57 4.26 13.52
CA VAL A 42 -4.53 5.28 13.46
C VAL A 42 -3.15 4.69 13.75
N LYS A 43 -2.98 4.01 14.89
CA LYS A 43 -1.69 3.43 15.30
C LYS A 43 -1.17 2.40 14.30
N ALA A 44 -2.04 1.52 13.80
CA ALA A 44 -1.66 0.49 12.83
C ALA A 44 -1.24 1.11 11.49
N ARG A 45 -1.94 2.13 11.01
CA ARG A 45 -1.60 2.84 9.77
C ARG A 45 -0.29 3.62 9.88
N GLU A 46 -0.04 4.27 11.02
CA GLU A 46 1.23 4.95 11.28
C GLU A 46 2.39 3.95 11.34
N ALA A 47 2.22 2.81 12.02
CA ALA A 47 3.21 1.74 12.06
C ALA A 47 3.49 1.16 10.67
N ALA A 48 2.43 0.92 9.87
CA ALA A 48 2.56 0.51 8.48
C ALA A 48 3.32 1.56 7.64
N GLY A 49 3.14 2.86 7.91
CA GLY A 49 3.91 3.93 7.29
C GLY A 49 5.41 3.84 7.57
N ILE A 50 5.79 3.54 8.82
CA ILE A 50 7.19 3.33 9.20
C ILE A 50 7.77 2.12 8.47
N ILE A 51 7.02 1.02 8.39
CA ILE A 51 7.42 -0.19 7.66
C ILE A 51 7.66 0.12 6.18
N VAL A 52 6.73 0.82 5.52
CA VAL A 52 6.88 1.21 4.11
C VAL A 52 8.10 2.09 3.90
N LYS A 53 8.36 3.04 4.81
CA LYS A 53 9.57 3.87 4.78
C LYS A 53 10.84 3.03 4.90
N MET A 54 10.87 2.08 5.84
CA MET A 54 12.00 1.17 6.05
C MET A 54 12.30 0.29 4.83
N ILE A 55 11.24 -0.22 4.18
CA ILE A 55 11.36 -0.98 2.92
C ILE A 55 11.97 -0.11 1.82
N LYS A 56 11.45 1.12 1.64
CA LYS A 56 11.97 2.06 0.63
C LYS A 56 13.42 2.47 0.87
N GLU A 57 13.85 2.54 2.13
CA GLU A 57 15.24 2.81 2.52
C GLU A 57 16.15 1.57 2.47
N GLY A 58 15.62 0.38 2.13
CA GLY A 58 16.39 -0.86 2.10
C GLY A 58 16.79 -1.40 3.48
N LYS A 59 16.20 -0.89 4.56
CA LYS A 59 16.54 -1.23 5.96
C LYS A 59 15.71 -2.37 6.56
N MET A 60 14.94 -3.07 5.73
CA MET A 60 14.00 -4.13 6.14
C MET A 60 14.65 -5.53 6.26
N ALA A 61 15.89 -5.70 5.77
CA ALA A 61 16.56 -7.00 5.76
C ALA A 61 16.65 -7.63 7.16
N GLY A 62 16.29 -8.91 7.27
CA GLY A 62 16.35 -9.69 8.52
C GLY A 62 15.26 -9.36 9.56
N ARG A 63 14.20 -8.62 9.19
CA ARG A 63 13.11 -8.27 10.10
C ARG A 63 11.82 -9.01 9.72
N ALA A 64 11.04 -9.38 10.73
CA ALA A 64 9.69 -9.92 10.58
C ALA A 64 8.65 -8.92 11.12
N ILE A 65 7.44 -8.91 10.54
CA ILE A 65 6.32 -8.10 10.99
C ILE A 65 5.14 -9.03 11.27
N LEU A 66 4.56 -8.90 12.46
CA LEU A 66 3.29 -9.53 12.81
C LEU A 66 2.21 -8.44 12.86
N LEU A 67 1.08 -8.68 12.19
CA LEU A 67 -0.12 -7.87 12.32
C LEU A 67 -1.06 -8.59 13.29
N ALA A 68 -1.42 -7.91 14.39
CA ALA A 68 -2.29 -8.42 15.45
C ALA A 68 -3.28 -7.34 15.88
#